data_AF-A0A0G1MIJ4-F1
#
_entry.id   AF-A0A0G1MIJ4-F1
#
_cell.length_a   1.000
_cell.length_b   1.000
_cell.length_c   1.000
_cell.angle_alpha   90.00
_cell.angle_beta   90.00
_cell.angle_gamma   90.00
#
_symmetry.space_group_name_H-M   'P 1'
#
loop_
_entity.id
_entity.type
_entity.pdbx_description
1 polymer ?
#
loop_
_entity_poly.entity_id
_entity_poly.type
_entity_poly.pdbx_seq_one_letter_code
_entity_poly.pdbx_strand_id
1 'polypeptide(L)' 'MSKHKKHGKEKVATVMREFHQGTLHSGSKKGPVVTNPAQAKAIAMSEAGMREKKRPYRKSLKRIFGR' A
#
# COMPACT_ATOMS: atom_id res chain seq x y z
N MET A 1 -2.87 18.01 -17.38
CA MET A 1 -3.44 16.92 -16.54
C MET A 1 -2.49 15.73 -16.51
N SER A 2 -1.85 15.49 -15.36
CA SER A 2 -0.72 14.56 -15.20
C SER A 2 -1.11 13.09 -15.48
N LYS A 3 -0.44 12.48 -16.46
CA LYS A 3 -0.63 11.09 -16.94
C LYS A 3 -0.39 9.99 -15.87
N HIS A 4 -0.03 10.32 -14.63
CA HIS A 4 0.47 9.34 -13.64
C HIS A 4 -0.35 9.21 -12.35
N LYS A 5 -1.54 9.82 -12.23
CA LYS A 5 -2.31 9.82 -10.97
C LYS A 5 -3.64 9.06 -11.01
N LYS A 6 -4.00 8.43 -12.14
CA LYS A 6 -5.25 7.66 -12.28
C LYS A 6 -5.14 6.20 -11.81
N HIS A 7 -3.97 5.58 -11.98
CA HIS A 7 -3.79 4.14 -11.77
C HIS A 7 -3.81 3.68 -10.30
N GLY A 8 -3.63 4.59 -9.33
CA GLY A 8 -3.64 4.20 -7.92
C GLY A 8 -5.00 3.66 -7.47
N LYS A 9 -6.09 4.33 -7.87
CA LYS A 9 -7.45 3.92 -7.52
C LYS A 9 -7.85 2.60 -8.19
N GLU A 10 -7.43 2.41 -9.43
CA GLU A 10 -7.68 1.18 -10.21
C GLU A 10 -7.03 -0.03 -9.53
N LYS A 11 -5.76 0.09 -9.10
CA LYS A 11 -5.07 -0.99 -8.38
C LYS A 11 -5.72 -1.31 -7.04
N VAL A 12 -6.13 -0.28 -6.29
CA VAL A 12 -6.89 -0.50 -5.04
C VAL A 12 -8.18 -1.27 -5.33
N ALA A 13 -8.92 -0.90 -6.37
CA ALA A 13 -10.16 -1.58 -6.73
C ALA A 13 -9.92 -3.04 -7.12
N THR A 14 -8.88 -3.33 -7.91
CA THR A 14 -8.52 -4.70 -8.30
C THR A 14 -8.19 -5.56 -7.09
N VAL A 15 -7.29 -5.11 -6.21
CA VAL A 15 -6.90 -5.86 -5.00
C VAL A 15 -8.10 -6.09 -4.08
N MET A 16 -8.96 -5.08 -3.90
CA MET A 16 -10.17 -5.23 -3.07
C MET A 16 -11.19 -6.18 -3.69
N ARG A 17 -11.28 -6.26 -5.03
CA ARG A 17 -12.12 -7.22 -5.73
C ARG A 17 -11.60 -8.65 -5.54
N GLU A 18 -10.30 -8.87 -5.67
CA GLU A 18 -9.65 -10.17 -5.41
C GLU A 18 -9.80 -10.60 -3.94
N PHE A 19 -9.69 -9.66 -3.01
CA PHE A 19 -9.94 -9.92 -1.60
C PHE A 19 -11.41 -10.33 -1.35
N HIS A 20 -12.37 -9.62 -1.95
CA HIS A 20 -13.78 -9.97 -1.86
C HIS A 20 -14.09 -11.35 -2.46
N GLN A 21 -13.36 -11.76 -3.50
CA GLN A 21 -13.45 -13.09 -4.11
C GLN A 21 -12.70 -14.19 -3.33
N GLY A 22 -11.92 -13.84 -2.30
CA GLY A 22 -11.12 -14.79 -1.54
C GLY A 22 -9.89 -15.31 -2.30
N THR A 23 -9.43 -14.60 -3.34
CA THR A 23 -8.32 -15.02 -4.20
C THR A 23 -7.03 -14.23 -3.97
N LEU A 24 -7.06 -13.24 -3.07
CA LEU A 24 -5.88 -12.44 -2.71
C LEU A 24 -4.93 -13.26 -1.83
N HIS A 25 -3.67 -13.43 -2.26
CA HIS A 25 -2.65 -14.16 -1.52
C HIS A 25 -1.58 -13.21 -0.96
N SER A 26 -1.06 -13.48 0.24
CA SER A 26 0.02 -12.68 0.83
C SER A 26 1.41 -13.19 0.41
N GLY A 27 2.28 -12.26 0.03
CA GLY A 27 3.70 -12.52 -0.29
C GLY A 27 3.96 -13.23 -1.63
N SER A 28 3.21 -14.28 -1.97
CA SER A 28 3.33 -15.01 -3.23
C SER A 28 2.03 -15.70 -3.63
N LYS A 29 1.95 -16.19 -4.87
CA LYS A 29 0.79 -16.95 -5.39
C LYS A 29 0.50 -18.26 -4.64
N LYS A 30 1.48 -18.80 -3.91
CA LYS A 30 1.33 -20.00 -3.05
C LYS A 30 1.24 -19.65 -1.57
N GLY A 31 1.26 -18.35 -1.24
CA GLY A 31 1.15 -17.88 0.13
C GLY A 31 -0.25 -18.10 0.70
N PRO A 32 -0.47 -17.84 1.99
CA PRO A 32 -1.80 -17.94 2.57
C PRO A 32 -2.73 -16.88 1.97
N VAL A 33 -4.01 -17.24 1.86
CA VAL A 33 -5.08 -16.31 1.47
C VAL A 33 -5.21 -15.22 2.52
N VAL A 34 -5.34 -13.98 2.07
CA VAL A 34 -5.58 -12.82 2.93
C VAL A 34 -7.03 -12.84 3.38
N THR A 35 -7.25 -13.02 4.68
CA THR A 35 -8.59 -13.00 5.29
C THR A 35 -8.89 -11.68 6.00
N ASN A 36 -7.86 -10.93 6.40
CA ASN A 36 -8.01 -9.69 7.14
C ASN A 36 -8.20 -8.48 6.20
N PRO A 37 -9.33 -7.73 6.28
CA PRO A 37 -9.55 -6.54 5.45
C PRO A 37 -8.51 -5.44 5.65
N ALA A 38 -7.90 -5.33 6.84
CA ALA A 38 -6.85 -4.36 7.10
C ALA A 38 -5.58 -4.66 6.30
N GLN A 39 -5.23 -5.95 6.17
CA GLN A 39 -4.09 -6.39 5.38
C GLN A 39 -4.33 -6.19 3.88
N ALA A 40 -5.53 -6.51 3.40
CA ALA A 40 -5.91 -6.25 2.01
C ALA A 40 -5.80 -4.76 1.65
N LYS A 41 -6.28 -3.87 2.53
CA LYS A 41 -6.12 -2.41 2.38
C LYS A 41 -4.65 -1.98 2.36
N ALA A 42 -3.80 -2.57 3.19
CA ALA A 42 -2.37 -2.29 3.20
C ALA A 42 -1.68 -2.70 1.89
N ILE A 43 -2.01 -3.88 1.35
CA ILE A 43 -1.51 -4.37 0.05
C ILE A 43 -1.98 -3.43 -1.07
N ALA A 44 -3.27 -3.11 -1.11
CA ALA A 44 -3.87 -2.19 -2.08
C ALA A 44 -3.16 -0.83 -2.10
N MET A 45 -2.93 -0.23 -0.93
CA MET A 45 -2.20 1.04 -0.83
C MET A 45 -0.73 0.93 -1.27
N SER A 46 -0.08 -0.19 -0.97
CA SER A 46 1.30 -0.46 -1.38
C SER A 46 1.43 -0.60 -2.90
N GLU A 47 0.53 -1.37 -3.54
CA GLU A 47 0.50 -1.58 -4.99
C GLU A 47 0.13 -0.30 -5.76
N ALA A 48 -0.75 0.50 -5.19
CA ALA A 48 -1.12 1.81 -5.71
C ALA A 48 0.00 2.86 -5.58
N GLY A 49 1.12 2.52 -4.95
CA GLY A 49 2.23 3.45 -4.73
C GLY A 49 1.89 4.57 -3.75
N MET A 50 0.86 4.39 -2.92
CA MET A 50 0.38 5.36 -1.94
C MET A 50 1.16 5.30 -0.61
N ARG A 51 2.24 4.52 -0.57
CA ARG A 51 3.11 4.44 0.62
C ARG A 51 3.73 5.80 0.92
N GLU A 52 3.46 6.30 2.11
CA GLU A 52 4.13 7.50 2.60
C GLU A 52 5.61 7.18 2.84
N LYS A 53 6.50 7.98 2.22
CA LYS A 53 7.94 7.81 2.42
C LYS A 53 8.27 8.19 3.86
N LYS A 54 8.53 7.22 4.72
CA LYS A 54 9.05 7.48 6.07
C LYS A 54 10.36 8.27 5.94
N ARG A 55 10.37 9.50 6.47
CA ARG A 55 11.61 10.29 6.56
C ARG A 55 12.54 9.58 7.55
N PRO A 56 13.85 9.45 7.23
CA PRO A 56 14.78 8.82 8.15
C PRO A 56 14.85 9.63 9.45
N TYR A 57 14.82 8.94 10.58
CA TYR A 57 14.76 9.52 11.92
C TYR A 57 15.87 10.58 12.18
N ARG A 58 17.08 10.36 11.64
CA ARG A 58 18.17 11.34 11.68
C ARG A 58 17.80 12.71 11.07
N LYS A 59 16.99 12.73 10.01
CA LYS A 59 16.52 13.98 9.37
C LYS A 59 15.33 14.60 10.12
N SER A 60 14.48 13.79 10.76
CA SER A 60 13.39 14.33 11.59
C SER A 60 13.90 14.97 12.87
N LEU A 61 14.88 14.34 13.54
CA LEU A 61 15.50 14.88 14.75
C LEU A 61 16.24 16.20 14.50
N LYS A 62 17.04 16.30 13.43
CA LYS A 62 17.75 17.55 13.10
C LYS A 62 16.78 18.71 12.80
N ARG A 63 15.56 18.42 12.34
CA ARG A 63 14.51 19.43 12.14
C ARG A 63 13.82 19.85 13.44
N ILE A 64 13.67 18.93 14.40
CA ILE A 64 12.97 19.18 15.67
C ILE A 64 13.91 19.83 16.69
N PHE A 65 15.15 19.36 16.76
CA PHE A 65 16.13 19.72 17.80
C PHE A 65 17.35 20.49 17.27
N GLY A 66 17.47 20.72 15.96
CA GLY A 66 18.60 21.41 15.35
C GLY A 66 18.33 22.88 15.06
N ARG A 67 17.96 23.65 16.07
CA ARG A 67 18.02 25.12 16.08
C ARG A 67 19.04 25.55 17.11
#